data_AF-A0A1Q6PX38-F1
#
_entry.id   AF-A0A1Q6PX38-F1
#
_cell.length_a   1.000
_cell.length_b   1.000
_cell.length_c   1.000
_cell.angle_alpha   90.00
_cell.angle_beta   90.00
_cell.angle_gamma   90.00
#
_symmetry.space_group_name_H-M   'P 1'
#
loop_
_entity.id
_entity.type
_entity.pdbx_description
1 polymer ?
#
loop_
_entity_poly.entity_id
_entity_poly.type
_entity_poly.pdbx_seq_one_letter_code
_entity_poly.pdbx_strand_id
1 'polypeptide(L)' 'MNSERKLLAAIRARCMDCSGHCKKEVEHCLIPECALYPYRMGKMPEETESKEAQINGQVSIFDETCTGGR' A
#
# COMPACT_ATOMS: atom_id res chain seq x y z
N MET A 1 -7.89 -16.53 -7.20
CA MET A 1 -7.46 -15.58 -6.14
C MET A 1 -6.91 -14.35 -6.83
N ASN A 2 -7.57 -13.20 -6.67
CA ASN A 2 -7.34 -12.02 -7.49
C ASN A 2 -6.22 -11.16 -6.86
N SER A 3 -5.02 -11.20 -7.45
CA SER A 3 -3.76 -10.68 -6.89
C SER A 3 -3.73 -9.16 -6.72
N GLU A 4 -4.54 -8.43 -7.48
CA GLU A 4 -4.60 -6.96 -7.49
C GLU A 4 -5.13 -6.39 -6.17
N ARG A 5 -6.12 -7.07 -5.56
CA ARG A 5 -6.64 -6.68 -4.23
C ARG A 5 -5.61 -6.89 -3.11
N LYS A 6 -4.66 -7.83 -3.28
CA LYS A 6 -3.60 -8.05 -2.28
C LYS A 6 -2.59 -6.91 -2.28
N LEU A 7 -2.25 -6.39 -3.46
CA LEU A 7 -1.34 -5.25 -3.58
C LEU A 7 -1.95 -3.98 -2.94
N LEU A 8 -3.22 -3.70 -3.24
CA LEU A 8 -3.94 -2.56 -2.62
C LEU A 8 -4.04 -2.71 -1.10
N ALA A 9 -4.25 -3.93 -0.60
CA ALA A 9 -4.26 -4.19 0.84
C ALA A 9 -2.89 -3.93 1.48
N ALA A 10 -1.79 -4.32 0.82
CA ALA A 10 -0.43 -4.06 1.29
C ALA A 10 -0.10 -2.56 1.31
N ILE A 11 -0.48 -1.82 0.26
CA ILE A 11 -0.30 -0.36 0.21
C ILE A 11 -1.07 0.32 1.35
N ARG A 12 -2.32 -0.09 1.57
CA ARG A 12 -3.14 0.43 2.67
C ARG A 12 -2.53 0.11 4.04
N ALA A 13 -1.99 -1.09 4.23
CA ALA A 13 -1.30 -1.45 5.46
C ALA A 13 -0.09 -0.53 5.69
N ARG A 14 0.70 -0.26 4.64
CA ARG A 14 1.82 0.68 4.72
C ARG A 14 1.39 2.10 5.08
N CYS A 15 0.28 2.58 4.52
CA CYS A 15 -0.28 3.87 4.91
C CYS A 15 -0.73 3.88 6.38
N MET A 16 -1.33 2.79 6.87
CA MET A 16 -1.70 2.66 8.28
C MET A 16 -0.46 2.72 9.18
N ASP A 17 0.63 2.02 8.84
CA ASP A 17 1.88 2.07 9.60
C ASP A 17 2.46 3.49 9.66
N CYS A 18 2.49 4.20 8.52
CA CYS A 18 2.99 5.57 8.43
C CYS A 18 2.17 6.55 9.27
N SER A 19 0.86 6.31 9.38
CA SER A 19 -0.09 7.16 10.09
C SER A 19 -0.34 6.69 11.54
N GLY A 20 0.49 5.80 12.09
CA GLY A 20 0.35 5.32 13.47
C GLY A 20 -0.93 4.50 13.71
N HIS A 21 -1.36 3.75 12.71
CA HIS A 21 -2.59 2.95 12.66
C HIS A 21 -3.89 3.77 12.76
N CYS A 22 -3.82 5.09 12.56
CA CYS A 22 -4.98 5.97 12.56
C CYS A 22 -5.60 6.10 11.18
N LYS A 23 -6.80 5.52 11.00
CA LYS A 23 -7.55 5.60 9.72
C LYS A 23 -7.84 7.05 9.28
N LYS A 24 -8.18 7.92 10.24
CA LYS A 24 -8.46 9.35 9.98
C LYS A 24 -7.24 10.06 9.39
N GLU A 25 -6.05 9.72 9.88
CA GLU A 25 -4.80 10.33 9.43
C GLU A 25 -4.42 9.85 8.02
N VAL A 26 -4.76 8.60 7.66
CA VAL A 26 -4.62 8.11 6.28
C VAL A 26 -5.55 8.88 5.32
N GLU A 27 -6.77 9.19 5.75
CA GLU A 27 -7.74 9.96 4.95
C GLU A 27 -7.33 11.44 4.81
N HIS A 28 -6.84 12.03 5.90
CA HIS A 28 -6.41 13.43 6.00
C HIS A 28 -4.89 13.63 5.78
N CYS A 29 -4.22 12.68 5.13
CA CYS A 29 -2.78 12.78 4.89
C CYS A 29 -2.46 14.06 4.11
N LEU A 30 -1.54 14.87 4.65
CA LEU A 30 -1.15 16.18 4.10
C LEU A 30 0.04 16.10 3.13
N ILE A 31 0.43 14.91 2.70
CA ILE A 31 1.60 14.66 1.87
C ILE A 31 1.15 14.27 0.45
N PRO A 32 0.76 15.24 -0.41
CA PRO A 32 0.32 14.95 -1.77
C PRO A 32 1.44 14.42 -2.66
N GLU A 33 2.69 14.72 -2.33
CA GLU A 33 3.90 14.25 -3.04
C GLU A 33 4.20 12.75 -2.83
N CYS A 34 3.43 12.07 -1.97
CA CYS A 34 3.63 10.66 -1.70
C CYS A 34 3.14 9.81 -2.89
N ALA A 35 3.99 8.92 -3.43
CA ALA A 35 3.62 8.00 -4.51
C ALA A 35 2.45 7.07 -4.16
N LEU A 36 2.20 6.83 -2.87
CA LEU A 36 1.09 6.00 -2.38
C LEU A 36 -0.21 6.81 -2.15
N TYR A 37 -0.16 8.14 -2.24
CA TYR A 37 -1.30 9.03 -2.02
C TYR A 37 -2.55 8.65 -2.82
N PRO A 38 -2.50 8.31 -4.12
CA PRO A 38 -3.70 7.92 -4.87
C PRO A 38 -4.30 6.59 -4.42
N TYR A 39 -3.48 5.67 -3.90
CA TYR A 39 -3.90 4.31 -3.52
C TYR A 39 -4.25 4.18 -2.02
N ARG A 40 -4.09 5.25 -1.22
CA ARG A 40 -4.28 5.25 0.25
C ARG A 40 -5.64 4.74 0.72
N MET A 41 -6.68 4.93 -0.11
CA MET A 41 -8.04 4.47 0.19
C MET A 41 -8.27 2.98 -0.11
N GLY A 42 -7.24 2.24 -0.56
CA GLY A 42 -7.38 0.84 -0.96
C GLY A 42 -8.24 0.66 -2.21
N LYS A 43 -8.38 1.72 -3.01
CA LYS A 43 -9.04 1.72 -4.31
C LYS A 43 -8.01 2.12 -5.35
N MET A 44 -8.02 1.40 -6.46
CA MET A 44 -7.27 1.84 -7.63
C MET A 44 -7.95 3.12 -8.12
N PRO A 45 -7.23 4.23 -8.34
CA PRO A 45 -7.77 5.32 -9.14
C PRO A 45 -8.22 4.71 -10.47
N GLU A 46 -9.43 5.03 -10.90
CA GLU A 46 -9.92 4.60 -12.20
C GLU A 46 -9.10 5.35 -13.26
N GLU A 47 -7.98 4.75 -13.65
CA GLU A 47 -7.13 5.28 -14.69
C GLU A 47 -7.85 5.03 -16.01
N THR A 48 -8.33 6.11 -16.64
CA THR A 48 -8.69 6.09 -18.05
C THR A 48 -7.45 5.74 -18.86
N GLU A 49 -7.34 4.44 -19.15
CA GLU A 49 -6.52 3.74 -20.13
C GLU A 49 -4.98 3.90 -20.12
N SER A 50 -4.35 2.72 -20.08
CA SER A 50 -3.11 2.31 -20.74
C SER A 50 -1.76 2.76 -20.14
N LYS A 51 -1.14 1.86 -19.35
CA LYS A 51 -0.15 0.90 -19.86
C LYS A 51 0.28 -0.08 -18.78
N GLU A 52 0.27 -1.35 -19.16
CA GLU A 52 0.73 -2.49 -18.39
C GLU A 52 2.24 -2.37 -18.12
N ALA A 53 2.61 -2.01 -16.89
CA ALA A 53 3.96 -2.26 -16.39
C ALA A 53 3.94 -3.61 -15.66
N GLN A 54 4.21 -4.67 -16.42
CA GLN A 54 4.44 -6.02 -15.90
C GLN A 54 5.67 -6.02 -14.98
N ILE A 55 5.48 -5.88 -13.67
CA ILE A 55 6.53 -6.18 -12.69
C ILE A 55 6.53 -7.69 -12.38
N ASN A 56 7.30 -8.43 -13.17
CA ASN A 56 7.73 -9.78 -12.83
C ASN A 56 8.75 -9.70 -11.69
N GLY A 57 8.27 -9.80 -10.45
CA GLY A 57 9.13 -9.69 -9.27
C GLY A 57 8.39 -10.04 -7.99
N GLN A 58 7.91 -11.28 -7.88
CA GLN A 58 7.49 -11.85 -6.60
C GLN A 58 8.73 -11.91 -5.68
N VAL A 59 8.93 -10.89 -4.85
CA VAL A 59 9.78 -11.04 -3.66
C VAL A 59 8.88 -11.44 -2.49
N SER A 60 8.70 -12.74 -2.33
CA SER A 60 8.26 -13.31 -1.07
C SER A 60 9.46 -13.41 -0.13
N ILE A 61 9.90 -12.29 0.42
CA ILE A 61 10.68 -12.31 1.66
C ILE A 61 9.61 -12.41 2.75
N PHE A 62 9.36 -13.63 3.20
CA PHE A 62 8.51 -13.87 4.34
C PHE A 62 9.05 -13.06 5.53
N ASP A 63 8.22 -12.14 6.01
CA ASP A 63 7.82 -12.09 7.41
C ASP A 63 8.97 -12.26 8.42
N GLU A 64 9.92 -11.33 8.46
CA GLU A 64 10.76 -11.21 9.65
C GLU A 64 9.95 -10.44 10.70
N THR A 65 9.12 -11.22 11.40
CA THR A 65 8.35 -10.81 12.57
C THR A 65 9.17 -9.94 13.52
N CYS A 66 8.53 -8.86 13.98
CA CYS A 66 8.91 -8.16 15.20
C CYS A 66 9.08 -9.17 16.35
N THR A 67 10.31 -9.56 16.66
CA THR A 67 10.65 -10.04 18.00
C THR A 67 11.78 -9.20 18.56
N GLY A 68 11.40 -8.20 19.34
CA GLY A 68 12.30 -7.61 20.31
C GLY A 68 12.75 -8.68 21.30
N GLY A 69 14.03 -8.64 21.70
CA GLY A 69 14.55 -9.58 22.69
C GLY A 69 16.08 -9.62 22.80
N ARG A 70 16.70 -8.50 23.20
CA ARG A 70 17.64 -8.40 24.33
C ARG A 70 18.20 -6.98 24.46
#